data_AF-A0A956E4N9-F1
#
_entry.id   AF-A0A956E4N9-F1
#
_cell.length_a   1.000
_cell.length_b   1.000
_cell.length_c   1.000
_cell.angle_alpha   90.00
_cell.angle_beta   90.00
_cell.angle_gamma   90.00
#
_symmetry.space_group_name_H-M   'P 1'
#
loop_
_entity.id
_entity.type
_entity.pdbx_description
1 polymer ?
#
loop_
_entity_poly.entity_id
_entity_poly.type
_entity_poly.pdbx_seq_one_letter_code
_entity_poly.pdbx_strand_id
1 'polypeptide(L)'
;MAFAALLASSGATALALGGCQSIAGIEDRTFDPDGGGSTSSALCNTYCDDVMGACTGSLAQYASLDTCMATCETLPPGNDGDTTGDSVECRVRQARLAASTGEPAVHCPNAGPGGNGACGTNCESYCYLFGKACPDDADLVLDCEASCLGLKDRGTLDVEADHGGDTLQCRLVHTSSALVDPVIHCSHAQLAPIAGEWCTEPVEATPDCEDYCRLVNVACTGDNAVYDSEAECKKACASFDPGQTTDTTEDTLGCRKYHSYNAIAAPEIHCPHASVGGDGHCGATNCPGYCKLLEASCATEFETFGSQEACEAACASLDGADKDSGFSITVPDGNTLQCRIRHLLQATGDATECASAIGGGKCQ
;
A
#
# COMPACT_ATOMS: atom_id res chain seq x y z
N MET A 1 -58.22 -13.07 3.22
CA MET A 1 -58.06 -14.32 2.46
C MET A 1 -56.80 -14.98 3.01
N ALA A 2 -56.85 -15.77 4.09
CA ALA A 2 -57.44 -17.10 4.30
C ALA A 2 -56.71 -18.22 3.53
N PHE A 3 -56.25 -19.22 4.31
CA PHE A 3 -55.70 -20.56 3.97
C PHE A 3 -54.20 -20.63 3.61
N ALA A 4 -53.38 -21.57 4.10
CA ALA A 4 -53.57 -22.70 5.02
C ALA A 4 -52.20 -23.22 5.51
N ALA A 5 -52.18 -23.81 6.71
CA ALA A 5 -51.08 -24.58 7.28
C ALA A 5 -50.95 -25.96 6.63
N LEU A 6 -49.75 -26.57 6.69
CA LEU A 6 -49.61 -28.04 6.74
C LEU A 6 -48.40 -28.45 7.59
N LEU A 7 -48.61 -29.57 8.29
CA LEU A 7 -47.85 -30.16 9.39
C LEU A 7 -46.85 -31.23 8.93
N ALA A 8 -45.86 -31.45 9.81
CA ALA A 8 -45.23 -32.73 10.19
C ALA A 8 -44.38 -33.53 9.18
N SER A 9 -43.15 -33.88 9.58
CA SER A 9 -42.90 -35.21 10.18
C SER A 9 -41.43 -35.39 10.57
N SER A 10 -41.21 -35.89 11.79
CA SER A 10 -39.94 -36.37 12.32
C SER A 10 -39.57 -37.71 11.68
N GLY A 11 -38.30 -37.88 11.29
CA GLY A 11 -37.74 -39.14 10.80
C GLY A 11 -36.32 -39.32 11.30
N ALA A 12 -36.16 -39.97 12.45
CA ALA A 12 -34.88 -40.45 12.95
C ALA A 12 -34.46 -41.68 12.12
N THR A 13 -33.34 -41.59 11.41
CA THR A 13 -32.70 -42.76 10.77
C THR A 13 -31.32 -42.94 11.37
N ALA A 14 -31.21 -43.92 12.27
CA ALA A 14 -29.93 -44.44 12.71
C ALA A 14 -29.40 -45.40 11.63
N LEU A 15 -28.36 -45.01 10.93
CA LEU A 15 -27.59 -45.88 10.04
C LEU A 15 -26.21 -46.10 10.67
N ALA A 16 -26.04 -47.28 11.24
CA ALA A 16 -24.75 -47.86 11.53
C ALA A 16 -24.14 -48.36 10.21
N LEU A 17 -23.06 -47.74 9.77
CA LEU A 17 -22.12 -48.31 8.79
C LEU A 17 -20.71 -48.12 9.33
N GLY A 18 -20.16 -49.22 9.82
CA GLY A 18 -18.73 -49.33 10.11
C GLY A 18 -17.92 -49.47 8.82
N GLY A 19 -16.63 -49.14 8.94
CA GLY A 19 -15.58 -49.71 8.10
C GLY A 19 -15.27 -48.98 6.80
N CYS A 20 -14.70 -47.78 6.88
CA CYS A 20 -13.86 -47.19 5.81
C CYS A 20 -12.68 -46.46 6.47
N GLN A 21 -11.73 -47.20 7.03
CA GLN A 21 -10.56 -46.65 7.73
C GLN A 21 -9.23 -47.27 7.21
N SER A 22 -9.17 -47.70 5.95
CA SER A 22 -7.98 -48.44 5.46
C SER A 22 -7.55 -48.18 4.01
N ILE A 23 -7.88 -47.02 3.41
CA ILE A 23 -7.41 -46.67 2.04
C ILE A 23 -6.69 -45.31 1.94
N ALA A 24 -6.55 -44.54 3.00
CA ALA A 24 -5.59 -43.43 3.04
C ALA A 24 -4.56 -43.75 4.12
N GLY A 25 -3.27 -43.83 3.75
CA GLY A 25 -2.15 -43.96 4.68
C GLY A 25 -1.94 -42.70 5.53
N ILE A 26 -2.99 -42.27 6.21
CA ILE A 26 -2.93 -41.23 7.24
C ILE A 26 -2.75 -42.00 8.53
N GLU A 27 -1.52 -42.08 8.99
CA GLU A 27 -1.20 -42.60 10.31
C GLU A 27 -1.85 -41.69 11.36
N ASP A 28 -2.68 -42.26 12.23
CA ASP A 28 -3.24 -41.56 13.40
C ASP A 28 -2.09 -41.00 14.24
N ARG A 29 -1.94 -39.68 14.24
CA ARG A 29 -0.96 -39.02 15.10
C ARG A 29 -1.46 -39.08 16.54
N THR A 30 -0.86 -39.96 17.33
CA THR A 30 -1.01 -39.96 18.79
C THR A 30 -0.45 -38.66 19.36
N PHE A 31 -1.29 -37.89 20.04
CA PHE A 31 -0.89 -36.71 20.80
C PHE A 31 -0.09 -37.15 22.03
N ASP A 32 1.21 -36.83 22.05
CA ASP A 32 2.08 -36.99 23.21
C ASP A 32 2.02 -35.71 24.06
N PRO A 33 1.44 -35.75 25.27
CA PRO A 33 1.32 -34.58 26.13
C PRO A 33 2.65 -34.14 26.78
N ASP A 34 3.74 -34.92 26.67
CA ASP A 34 5.01 -34.65 27.34
C ASP A 34 6.24 -34.57 26.37
N GLY A 35 5.99 -34.48 25.05
CA GLY A 35 7.03 -34.49 24.00
C GLY A 35 6.88 -33.41 22.90
N GLY A 36 6.24 -32.27 23.20
CA GLY A 36 5.83 -31.25 22.23
C GLY A 36 6.94 -30.28 21.78
N GLY A 37 8.03 -30.78 21.19
CA GLY A 37 8.83 -29.95 20.29
C GLY A 37 8.06 -29.83 18.97
N SER A 38 7.38 -28.70 18.74
CA SER A 38 6.71 -28.46 17.45
C SER A 38 7.73 -28.66 16.32
N THR A 39 7.36 -29.33 15.23
CA THR A 39 8.22 -29.39 14.03
C THR A 39 8.60 -27.99 13.54
N SER A 40 7.75 -26.99 13.83
CA SER A 40 8.06 -25.58 13.57
C SER A 40 9.23 -25.06 14.40
N SER A 41 9.41 -25.47 15.66
CA SER A 41 10.52 -24.97 16.48
C SER A 41 11.87 -25.51 16.02
N ALA A 42 11.93 -26.76 15.55
CA ALA A 42 13.15 -27.34 14.98
C ALA A 42 13.52 -26.71 13.63
N LEU A 43 12.52 -26.48 12.77
CA LEU A 43 12.71 -25.75 11.51
C LEU A 43 13.18 -24.32 11.77
N CYS A 44 12.57 -23.61 12.72
CA CYS A 44 12.95 -22.23 13.06
C CYS A 44 14.34 -22.12 13.66
N ASN A 45 14.74 -23.04 14.54
CA ASN A 45 16.12 -23.08 15.01
C ASN A 45 17.10 -23.23 13.85
N THR A 46 16.82 -24.16 12.92
CA THR A 46 17.66 -24.39 11.74
C THR A 46 17.72 -23.15 10.85
N TYR A 47 16.57 -22.54 10.59
CA TYR A 47 16.48 -21.31 9.80
C TYR A 47 17.26 -20.16 10.42
N CYS A 48 17.06 -19.90 11.72
CA CYS A 48 17.70 -18.79 12.40
C CYS A 48 19.21 -19.00 12.53
N ASP A 49 19.68 -20.22 12.79
CA ASP A 49 21.10 -20.55 12.76
C ASP A 49 21.70 -20.32 11.36
N ASP A 50 21.05 -20.83 10.31
CA ASP A 50 21.52 -20.72 8.92
C ASP A 50 21.53 -19.25 8.45
N VAL A 51 20.45 -18.49 8.67
CA VAL A 51 20.34 -17.10 8.18
C VAL A 51 21.24 -16.17 8.95
N MET A 52 21.30 -16.27 10.29
CA MET A 52 22.17 -15.39 11.08
C MET A 52 23.65 -15.73 10.94
N GLY A 53 23.97 -16.99 10.59
CA GLY A 53 25.35 -17.39 10.26
C GLY A 53 25.81 -16.95 8.87
N ALA A 54 24.92 -17.01 7.87
CA ALA A 54 25.25 -16.67 6.49
C ALA A 54 25.12 -15.18 6.15
N CYS A 55 24.17 -14.50 6.79
CA CYS A 55 23.75 -13.13 6.48
C CYS A 55 24.11 -12.20 7.63
N THR A 56 25.18 -11.41 7.43
CA THR A 56 25.80 -10.57 8.48
C THR A 56 26.12 -9.16 7.96
N GLY A 57 26.46 -8.24 8.86
CA GLY A 57 26.72 -6.84 8.52
C GLY A 57 25.51 -6.18 7.85
N SER A 58 25.72 -5.43 6.77
CA SER A 58 24.65 -4.80 5.99
C SER A 58 23.72 -5.80 5.26
N LEU A 59 24.00 -7.10 5.34
CA LEU A 59 23.14 -8.17 4.84
C LEU A 59 22.45 -8.94 5.97
N ALA A 60 22.63 -8.55 7.24
CA ALA A 60 21.90 -9.14 8.35
C ALA A 60 20.39 -8.94 8.13
N GLN A 61 19.61 -10.01 8.34
CA GLN A 61 18.17 -9.99 8.11
C GLN A 61 17.36 -9.80 9.41
N TYR A 62 18.00 -9.96 10.57
CA TYR A 62 17.39 -9.81 11.88
C TYR A 62 18.36 -9.15 12.85
N ALA A 63 17.87 -8.23 13.67
CA ALA A 63 18.66 -7.57 14.71
C ALA A 63 18.97 -8.49 15.90
N SER A 64 18.15 -9.53 16.11
CA SER A 64 18.30 -10.47 17.22
C SER A 64 17.77 -11.87 16.88
N LEU A 65 18.22 -12.87 17.64
CA LEU A 65 17.69 -14.23 17.54
C LEU A 65 16.20 -14.27 17.89
N ASP A 66 15.77 -13.53 18.91
CA ASP A 66 14.36 -13.49 19.34
C ASP A 66 13.45 -12.97 18.21
N THR A 67 13.87 -11.91 17.50
CA THR A 67 13.16 -11.39 16.32
C THR A 67 13.11 -12.41 15.20
N CYS A 68 14.22 -13.12 14.93
CA CYS A 68 14.25 -14.18 13.92
C CYS A 68 13.27 -15.31 14.25
N MET A 69 13.30 -15.78 15.50
CA MET A 69 12.43 -16.87 15.96
C MET A 69 10.96 -16.48 15.90
N ALA A 70 10.61 -15.29 16.40
CA ALA A 70 9.23 -14.79 16.36
C ALA A 70 8.71 -14.63 14.92
N THR A 71 9.55 -14.14 14.00
CA THR A 71 9.20 -14.05 12.57
C THR A 71 8.98 -15.44 11.98
N CYS A 72 9.90 -16.37 12.23
CA CYS A 72 9.81 -17.73 11.71
C CYS A 72 8.58 -18.48 12.20
N GLU A 73 8.26 -18.38 13.50
CA GLU A 73 7.10 -19.04 14.09
C GLU A 73 5.77 -18.49 13.55
N THR A 74 5.80 -17.26 13.03
CA THR A 74 4.64 -16.60 12.42
C THR A 74 4.45 -17.00 10.96
N LEU A 75 5.54 -17.08 10.18
CA LEU A 75 5.51 -17.42 8.75
C LEU A 75 4.95 -18.83 8.51
N PRO A 76 4.29 -19.06 7.35
CA PRO A 76 3.91 -20.41 6.96
C PRO A 76 5.15 -21.33 6.88
N PRO A 77 5.10 -22.56 7.41
CA PRO A 77 6.27 -23.43 7.40
C PRO A 77 6.71 -23.80 5.97
N GLY A 78 5.76 -24.05 5.06
CA GLY A 78 6.04 -24.59 3.72
C GLY A 78 6.23 -26.10 3.72
N ASN A 79 6.60 -26.65 2.56
CA ASN A 79 6.99 -28.05 2.37
C ASN A 79 8.51 -28.16 2.18
N ASP A 80 9.07 -29.30 2.59
CA ASP A 80 10.48 -29.60 2.36
C ASP A 80 10.82 -29.49 0.86
N GLY A 81 11.89 -28.75 0.57
CA GLY A 81 12.36 -28.49 -0.79
C GLY A 81 11.66 -27.35 -1.52
N ASP A 82 10.73 -26.61 -0.89
CA ASP A 82 10.13 -25.42 -1.48
C ASP A 82 11.21 -24.43 -1.93
N THR A 83 11.10 -23.96 -3.17
CA THR A 83 12.06 -23.02 -3.78
C THR A 83 11.49 -21.63 -3.99
N THR A 84 10.18 -21.47 -3.78
CA THR A 84 9.39 -20.26 -4.00
C THR A 84 8.24 -20.21 -3.00
N GLY A 85 7.58 -19.06 -2.89
CA GLY A 85 6.41 -18.85 -2.03
C GLY A 85 6.79 -18.38 -0.64
N ASP A 86 5.85 -17.70 0.02
CA ASP A 86 6.07 -17.09 1.34
C ASP A 86 6.10 -18.15 2.46
N SER A 87 7.26 -18.79 2.63
CA SER A 87 7.45 -19.86 3.60
C SER A 87 8.84 -19.92 4.22
N VAL A 88 8.91 -20.53 5.41
CA VAL A 88 10.16 -20.79 6.14
C VAL A 88 11.06 -21.75 5.37
N GLU A 89 10.56 -22.84 4.80
CA GLU A 89 11.38 -23.79 4.02
C GLU A 89 12.07 -23.13 2.82
N CYS A 90 11.37 -22.26 2.10
CA CYS A 90 12.01 -21.46 1.04
C CYS A 90 13.15 -20.58 1.60
N ARG A 91 12.92 -19.90 2.73
CA ARG A 91 13.91 -19.01 3.37
C ARG A 91 15.12 -19.78 3.92
N VAL A 92 14.93 -20.97 4.49
CA VAL A 92 16.02 -21.89 4.88
C VAL A 92 16.90 -22.22 3.68
N ARG A 93 16.28 -22.55 2.55
CA ARG A 93 17.03 -22.82 1.31
C ARG A 93 17.85 -21.61 0.87
N GLN A 94 17.28 -20.39 0.92
CA GLN A 94 18.01 -19.17 0.57
C GLN A 94 19.18 -18.92 1.53
N ALA A 95 18.99 -19.06 2.84
CA ALA A 95 20.06 -18.92 3.83
C ALA A 95 21.22 -19.89 3.57
N ARG A 96 20.91 -21.16 3.27
CA ARG A 96 21.93 -22.16 2.91
C ARG A 96 22.63 -21.87 1.59
N LEU A 97 21.91 -21.34 0.60
CA LEU A 97 22.51 -20.90 -0.66
C LEU A 97 23.47 -19.73 -0.43
N ALA A 98 23.10 -18.75 0.40
CA ALA A 98 23.99 -17.64 0.77
C ALA A 98 25.35 -18.13 1.28
N ALA A 99 25.36 -19.14 2.16
CA ALA A 99 26.58 -19.75 2.67
C ALA A 99 27.32 -20.62 1.65
N SER A 100 26.61 -21.46 0.90
CA SER A 100 27.21 -22.49 0.04
C SER A 100 27.68 -21.98 -1.32
N THR A 101 27.05 -20.95 -1.88
CA THR A 101 27.45 -20.36 -3.16
C THR A 101 28.48 -19.23 -3.00
N GLY A 102 28.57 -18.64 -1.80
CA GLY A 102 29.38 -17.44 -1.57
C GLY A 102 28.77 -16.17 -2.16
N GLU A 103 27.46 -16.18 -2.45
CA GLU A 103 26.70 -15.04 -3.01
C GLU A 103 25.65 -14.50 -2.02
N PRO A 104 26.04 -14.07 -0.80
CA PRO A 104 25.08 -13.65 0.22
C PRO A 104 24.24 -12.44 -0.21
N ALA A 105 24.78 -11.53 -1.02
CA ALA A 105 24.01 -10.39 -1.53
C ALA A 105 22.83 -10.78 -2.43
N VAL A 106 22.87 -11.98 -3.03
CA VAL A 106 21.77 -12.51 -3.87
C VAL A 106 20.73 -13.22 -3.00
N HIS A 107 21.19 -13.97 -1.99
CA HIS A 107 20.34 -14.91 -1.26
C HIS A 107 19.81 -14.37 0.07
N CYS A 108 20.57 -13.53 0.77
CA CYS A 108 20.14 -12.98 2.06
C CYS A 108 18.85 -12.16 1.99
N PRO A 109 18.63 -11.27 0.99
CA PRO A 109 17.36 -10.56 0.87
C PRO A 109 16.15 -11.51 0.76
N ASN A 110 16.33 -12.63 0.06
CA ASN A 110 15.30 -13.66 -0.13
C ASN A 110 15.08 -14.52 1.12
N ALA A 111 16.10 -14.62 1.98
CA ALA A 111 16.05 -15.34 3.23
C ALA A 111 15.47 -14.50 4.38
N GLY A 112 15.29 -13.18 4.20
CA GLY A 112 14.83 -12.27 5.23
C GLY A 112 13.31 -12.25 5.45
N PRO A 113 12.82 -11.36 6.33
CA PRO A 113 11.40 -11.27 6.65
C PRO A 113 10.57 -10.92 5.42
N GLY A 114 11.02 -10.01 4.54
CA GLY A 114 10.27 -9.63 3.33
C GLY A 114 10.24 -10.67 2.20
N GLY A 115 11.24 -11.54 2.09
CA GLY A 115 11.30 -12.58 1.05
C GLY A 115 11.68 -12.11 -0.37
N ASN A 116 11.78 -10.79 -0.60
CA ASN A 116 12.36 -10.11 -1.77
C ASN A 116 12.01 -10.70 -3.15
N GLY A 117 10.79 -11.22 -3.29
CA GLY A 117 10.22 -11.78 -4.51
C GLY A 117 10.53 -13.26 -4.76
N ALA A 118 11.52 -13.85 -4.09
CA ALA A 118 11.85 -15.27 -4.27
C ALA A 118 11.06 -16.16 -3.30
N CYS A 119 11.02 -15.79 -2.01
CA CYS A 119 10.29 -16.51 -0.98
C CYS A 119 9.08 -15.69 -0.50
N GLY A 120 8.27 -15.22 -1.46
CA GLY A 120 7.21 -14.23 -1.27
C GLY A 120 7.65 -12.84 -1.70
N THR A 121 6.70 -11.96 -2.03
CA THR A 121 7.01 -10.54 -2.26
C THR A 121 7.18 -9.81 -0.93
N ASN A 122 7.91 -8.68 -0.93
CA ASN A 122 8.06 -7.87 0.29
C ASN A 122 6.70 -7.41 0.84
N CYS A 123 5.74 -7.08 -0.03
CA CYS A 123 4.39 -6.68 0.38
C CYS A 123 3.55 -7.83 0.91
N GLU A 124 3.57 -8.99 0.26
CA GLU A 124 2.90 -10.21 0.73
C GLU A 124 3.35 -10.54 2.16
N SER A 125 4.66 -10.63 2.38
CA SER A 125 5.19 -10.98 3.70
C SER A 125 4.99 -9.88 4.73
N TYR A 126 5.21 -8.60 4.36
CA TYR A 126 4.93 -7.48 5.26
C TYR A 126 3.48 -7.50 5.74
N CYS A 127 2.51 -7.63 4.83
CA CYS A 127 1.09 -7.62 5.17
C CYS A 127 0.70 -8.85 6.01
N TYR A 128 1.24 -10.01 5.69
CA TYR A 128 1.03 -11.22 6.49
C TYR A 128 1.57 -11.05 7.92
N LEU A 129 2.82 -10.62 8.07
CA LEU A 129 3.47 -10.45 9.38
C LEU A 129 2.83 -9.31 10.18
N PHE A 130 2.51 -8.19 9.54
CA PHE A 130 1.89 -7.03 10.18
C PHE A 130 0.49 -7.37 10.70
N GLY A 131 -0.32 -8.10 9.92
CA GLY A 131 -1.62 -8.59 10.38
C GLY A 131 -1.55 -9.57 11.56
N LYS A 132 -0.40 -10.20 11.80
CA LYS A 132 -0.16 -11.05 12.98
C LYS A 132 0.40 -10.29 14.17
N ALA A 133 1.32 -9.37 13.94
CA ALA A 133 1.97 -8.58 14.97
C ALA A 133 1.04 -7.51 15.56
N CYS A 134 0.26 -6.86 14.70
CA CYS A 134 -0.50 -5.65 15.00
C CYS A 134 -1.94 -5.75 14.48
N PRO A 135 -2.76 -6.71 14.98
CA PRO A 135 -4.08 -6.99 14.42
C PRO A 135 -5.04 -5.79 14.47
N ASP A 136 -5.00 -5.00 15.55
CA ASP A 136 -5.88 -3.83 15.70
C ASP A 136 -5.59 -2.73 14.67
N ASP A 137 -4.33 -2.58 14.24
CA ASP A 137 -3.92 -1.60 13.22
C ASP A 137 -4.14 -2.15 11.80
N ALA A 138 -3.99 -3.46 11.59
CA ALA A 138 -4.16 -4.10 10.29
C ALA A 138 -5.59 -4.02 9.76
N ASP A 139 -6.59 -4.05 10.66
CA ASP A 139 -8.01 -3.92 10.30
C ASP A 139 -8.37 -2.55 9.69
N LEU A 140 -7.48 -1.56 9.77
CA LEU A 140 -7.66 -0.22 9.18
C LEU A 140 -7.31 -0.17 7.69
N VAL A 141 -6.70 -1.23 7.14
CA VAL A 141 -6.23 -1.27 5.76
C VAL A 141 -7.12 -2.21 4.94
N LEU A 142 -7.86 -1.67 3.97
CA LEU A 142 -8.84 -2.44 3.19
C LEU A 142 -8.17 -3.53 2.33
N ASP A 143 -7.07 -3.21 1.67
CA ASP A 143 -6.28 -4.13 0.85
C ASP A 143 -4.79 -3.85 1.09
N CYS A 144 -4.20 -4.57 2.04
CA CYS A 144 -2.84 -4.30 2.48
C CYS A 144 -1.82 -4.52 1.36
N GLU A 145 -1.90 -5.64 0.63
CA GLU A 145 -0.91 -5.98 -0.38
C GLU A 145 -0.95 -5.00 -1.55
N ALA A 146 -2.14 -4.62 -2.02
CA ALA A 146 -2.27 -3.62 -3.07
C ALA A 146 -1.76 -2.25 -2.61
N SER A 147 -2.11 -1.84 -1.38
CA SER A 147 -1.72 -0.53 -0.83
C SER A 147 -0.23 -0.44 -0.54
N CYS A 148 0.40 -1.56 -0.15
CA CYS A 148 1.83 -1.65 0.10
C CYS A 148 2.67 -1.27 -1.13
N LEU A 149 2.17 -1.52 -2.35
CA LEU A 149 2.84 -1.13 -3.59
C LEU A 149 3.00 0.40 -3.73
N GLY A 150 2.30 1.19 -2.92
CA GLY A 150 2.46 2.64 -2.82
C GLY A 150 3.77 3.08 -2.16
N LEU A 151 4.36 2.21 -1.33
CA LEU A 151 5.58 2.50 -0.58
C LEU A 151 6.84 2.40 -1.45
N LYS A 152 7.91 3.09 -1.05
CA LYS A 152 9.25 2.86 -1.63
C LYS A 152 9.73 1.47 -1.23
N ASP A 153 9.88 0.59 -2.21
CA ASP A 153 10.57 -0.68 -2.03
C ASP A 153 12.02 -0.55 -2.52
N ARG A 154 12.98 -0.60 -1.58
CA ARG A 154 14.43 -0.60 -1.88
C ARG A 154 14.98 -2.01 -2.16
N GLY A 155 14.11 -3.02 -2.18
CA GLY A 155 14.47 -4.43 -2.30
C GLY A 155 15.05 -4.96 -1.00
N THR A 156 16.38 -4.93 -0.89
CA THR A 156 17.12 -5.53 0.22
C THR A 156 16.90 -4.81 1.54
N LEU A 157 16.66 -5.60 2.59
CA LEU A 157 16.64 -5.15 3.98
C LEU A 157 18.06 -5.07 4.55
N ASP A 158 18.39 -3.92 5.15
CA ASP A 158 19.53 -3.69 6.02
C ASP A 158 19.00 -3.32 7.41
N VAL A 159 19.02 -4.28 8.34
CA VAL A 159 18.46 -4.09 9.69
C VAL A 159 19.18 -3.05 10.54
N GLU A 160 20.36 -2.56 10.15
CA GLU A 160 21.05 -1.47 10.85
C GLU A 160 20.70 -0.09 10.27
N ALA A 161 20.46 -0.02 8.96
CA ALA A 161 20.19 1.23 8.26
C ALA A 161 18.68 1.55 8.14
N ASP A 162 17.83 0.51 8.09
CA ASP A 162 16.42 0.62 7.74
C ASP A 162 15.54 0.88 8.98
N HIS A 163 15.94 1.84 9.82
CA HIS A 163 15.16 2.29 10.97
C HIS A 163 14.41 3.60 10.70
N GLY A 164 14.47 4.15 9.48
CA GLY A 164 13.80 5.39 9.12
C GLY A 164 13.51 5.50 7.64
N GLY A 165 12.89 6.62 7.25
CA GLY A 165 12.45 6.86 5.88
C GLY A 165 11.15 6.14 5.54
N ASP A 166 10.38 6.73 4.64
CA ASP A 166 9.08 6.22 4.21
C ASP A 166 9.24 5.08 3.20
N THR A 167 9.69 3.93 3.71
CA THR A 167 10.05 2.75 2.93
C THR A 167 9.37 1.50 3.47
N LEU A 168 9.21 0.50 2.61
CA LEU A 168 8.74 -0.82 2.99
C LEU A 168 9.76 -1.52 3.92
N GLN A 169 11.05 -1.33 3.68
CA GLN A 169 12.12 -1.91 4.51
C GLN A 169 12.05 -1.43 5.95
N CYS A 170 11.83 -0.12 6.18
CA CYS A 170 11.64 0.40 7.52
C CYS A 170 10.48 -0.28 8.24
N ARG A 171 9.35 -0.43 7.53
CA ARG A 171 8.17 -1.10 8.07
C ARG A 171 8.38 -2.59 8.28
N LEU A 172 9.18 -3.27 7.47
CA LEU A 172 9.58 -4.68 7.68
C LEU A 172 10.43 -4.84 8.95
N VAL A 173 11.38 -3.95 9.23
CA VAL A 173 12.16 -3.96 10.49
C VAL A 173 11.23 -3.83 11.69
N HIS A 174 10.31 -2.87 11.65
CA HIS A 174 9.41 -2.62 12.77
C HIS A 174 8.32 -3.68 12.90
N THR A 175 7.79 -4.22 11.80
CA THR A 175 6.86 -5.35 11.81
C THR A 175 7.50 -6.59 12.42
N SER A 176 8.74 -6.91 12.03
CA SER A 176 9.47 -8.06 12.60
C SER A 176 9.73 -7.86 14.09
N SER A 177 10.09 -6.65 14.50
CA SER A 177 10.29 -6.30 15.92
C SER A 177 8.98 -6.31 16.72
N ALA A 178 7.86 -5.95 16.10
CA ALA A 178 6.53 -5.95 16.72
C ALA A 178 6.04 -7.36 17.09
N LEU A 179 6.56 -8.42 16.46
CA LEU A 179 6.28 -9.80 16.88
C LEU A 179 6.87 -10.13 18.26
N VAL A 180 7.83 -9.34 18.74
CA VAL A 180 8.44 -9.46 20.08
C VAL A 180 7.89 -8.41 21.04
N ASP A 181 7.81 -7.15 20.60
CA ASP A 181 7.29 -6.03 21.39
C ASP A 181 6.31 -5.15 20.57
N PRO A 182 5.04 -5.56 20.48
CA PRO A 182 4.05 -4.84 19.66
C PRO A 182 3.73 -3.45 20.19
N VAL A 183 3.84 -3.23 21.52
CA VAL A 183 3.51 -1.94 22.15
C VAL A 183 4.43 -0.84 21.64
N ILE A 184 5.70 -1.15 21.43
CA ILE A 184 6.68 -0.18 20.95
C ILE A 184 6.65 -0.02 19.44
N HIS A 185 6.37 -1.09 18.69
CA HIS A 185 6.66 -1.12 17.26
C HIS A 185 5.45 -1.03 16.32
N CYS A 186 4.23 -1.29 16.79
CA CYS A 186 3.06 -1.28 15.91
C CYS A 186 2.72 0.11 15.35
N SER A 187 2.81 1.16 16.17
CA SER A 187 2.46 2.54 15.77
C SER A 187 3.23 3.07 14.56
N HIS A 188 4.41 2.52 14.28
CA HIS A 188 5.26 2.96 13.16
C HIS A 188 5.67 1.81 12.24
N ALA A 189 4.95 0.68 12.33
CA ALA A 189 4.97 -0.37 11.32
C ALA A 189 3.83 -0.22 10.29
N GLN A 190 2.90 0.72 10.51
CA GLN A 190 1.71 0.94 9.67
C GLN A 190 2.06 1.42 8.26
N LEU A 191 1.22 1.08 7.27
CA LEU A 191 1.36 1.57 5.89
C LEU A 191 1.30 3.10 5.82
N ALA A 192 0.27 3.68 6.43
CA ALA A 192 0.15 5.13 6.53
C ALA A 192 1.11 5.65 7.60
N PRO A 193 2.04 6.57 7.26
CA PRO A 193 2.95 7.14 8.23
C PRO A 193 2.20 8.00 9.26
N ILE A 194 2.56 7.86 10.54
CA ILE A 194 2.09 8.74 11.61
C ILE A 194 3.09 9.89 11.77
N ALA A 195 2.59 11.13 11.73
CA ALA A 195 3.45 12.30 11.83
C ALA A 195 4.24 12.33 13.15
N GLY A 196 5.55 12.52 13.06
CA GLY A 196 6.45 12.55 14.22
C GLY A 196 6.95 11.17 14.67
N GLU A 197 6.54 10.09 14.00
CA GLU A 197 6.98 8.73 14.28
C GLU A 197 8.06 8.24 13.29
N TRP A 198 8.50 6.99 13.47
CA TRP A 198 9.43 6.30 12.57
C TRP A 198 8.77 5.92 11.24
N CYS A 199 9.59 5.50 10.28
CA CYS A 199 9.18 5.18 8.90
C CYS A 199 8.43 6.32 8.18
N THR A 200 8.78 7.55 8.53
CA THR A 200 8.31 8.76 7.87
C THR A 200 9.44 9.36 7.03
N GLU A 201 9.07 10.16 6.02
CA GLU A 201 10.06 11.00 5.35
C GLU A 201 10.59 12.05 6.33
N PRO A 202 11.88 12.42 6.27
CA PRO A 202 12.39 13.54 7.04
C PRO A 202 11.56 14.81 6.78
N VAL A 203 11.37 15.64 7.82
CA VAL A 203 10.62 16.91 7.70
C VAL A 203 11.23 17.84 6.65
N GLU A 204 12.56 17.80 6.51
CA GLU A 204 13.31 18.60 5.53
C GLU A 204 13.33 17.97 4.12
N ALA A 205 12.78 16.77 3.95
CA ALA A 205 12.69 16.15 2.63
C ALA A 205 11.65 16.90 1.77
N THR A 206 11.98 17.10 0.51
CA THR A 206 11.04 17.68 -0.45
C THR A 206 10.12 16.57 -0.97
N PRO A 207 8.79 16.69 -0.87
CA PRO A 207 7.87 15.77 -1.51
C PRO A 207 8.16 15.67 -3.02
N ASP A 208 8.15 14.46 -3.57
CA ASP A 208 8.43 14.23 -4.98
C ASP A 208 7.29 13.52 -5.70
N CYS A 209 7.23 13.74 -7.01
CA CYS A 209 6.16 13.21 -7.86
C CYS A 209 6.20 11.70 -8.05
N GLU A 210 7.37 11.07 -7.90
CA GLU A 210 7.49 9.62 -8.05
C GLU A 210 6.71 8.94 -6.92
N ASP A 211 6.95 9.38 -5.69
CA ASP A 211 6.28 8.88 -4.51
C ASP A 211 4.79 9.13 -4.49
N TYR A 212 4.42 10.38 -4.74
CA TYR A 212 3.02 10.76 -4.75
C TYR A 212 2.25 9.97 -5.82
N CYS A 213 2.77 9.90 -7.05
CA CYS A 213 2.07 9.22 -8.12
C CYS A 213 2.05 7.70 -7.93
N ARG A 214 3.09 7.10 -7.35
CA ARG A 214 3.05 5.68 -6.97
C ARG A 214 1.95 5.42 -5.93
N LEU A 215 1.88 6.24 -4.88
CA LEU A 215 0.91 6.09 -3.78
C LEU A 215 -0.53 6.36 -4.23
N VAL A 216 -0.80 7.48 -4.90
CA VAL A 216 -2.16 7.85 -5.29
C VAL A 216 -2.76 6.85 -6.28
N ASN A 217 -1.97 6.28 -7.20
CA ASN A 217 -2.47 5.31 -8.17
C ASN A 217 -2.78 3.93 -7.56
N VAL A 218 -2.20 3.59 -6.40
CA VAL A 218 -2.60 2.37 -5.67
C VAL A 218 -3.79 2.62 -4.74
N ALA A 219 -3.84 3.78 -4.10
CA ALA A 219 -4.90 4.12 -3.15
C ALA A 219 -6.22 4.49 -3.85
N CYS A 220 -6.13 5.14 -5.02
CA CYS A 220 -7.27 5.70 -5.75
C CYS A 220 -7.43 4.98 -7.09
N THR A 221 -8.25 3.93 -7.09
CA THR A 221 -8.54 3.08 -8.25
C THR A 221 -10.05 3.02 -8.54
N GLY A 222 -10.42 2.49 -9.71
CA GLY A 222 -11.82 2.34 -10.11
C GLY A 222 -12.55 3.68 -10.14
N ASP A 223 -13.73 3.75 -9.51
CA ASP A 223 -14.55 4.96 -9.44
C ASP A 223 -13.91 6.10 -8.63
N ASN A 224 -12.90 5.78 -7.79
CA ASN A 224 -12.13 6.74 -7.01
C ASN A 224 -10.85 7.20 -7.71
N ALA A 225 -10.53 6.69 -8.90
CA ALA A 225 -9.32 7.09 -9.60
C ALA A 225 -9.33 8.59 -9.94
N VAL A 226 -8.23 9.27 -9.64
CA VAL A 226 -8.05 10.71 -9.89
C VAL A 226 -7.03 11.01 -10.99
N TYR A 227 -6.39 9.98 -11.54
CA TYR A 227 -5.55 10.01 -12.73
C TYR A 227 -5.81 8.74 -13.54
N ASP A 228 -5.73 8.83 -14.88
CA ASP A 228 -5.86 7.67 -15.76
C ASP A 228 -4.62 6.77 -15.72
N SER A 229 -3.46 7.36 -15.43
CA SER A 229 -2.18 6.66 -15.40
C SER A 229 -1.13 7.38 -14.57
N GLU A 230 -0.10 6.64 -14.18
CA GLU A 230 1.08 7.19 -13.52
C GLU A 230 1.78 8.27 -14.37
N ALA A 231 1.81 8.10 -15.70
CA ALA A 231 2.40 9.08 -16.60
C ALA A 231 1.61 10.39 -16.65
N GLU A 232 0.28 10.32 -16.64
CA GLU A 232 -0.60 11.50 -16.54
C GLU A 232 -0.42 12.18 -15.17
N CYS A 233 -0.42 11.40 -14.09
CA CYS A 233 -0.18 11.89 -12.74
C CYS A 233 1.14 12.67 -12.64
N LYS A 234 2.26 12.12 -13.15
CA LYS A 234 3.58 12.77 -13.05
C LYS A 234 3.64 14.09 -13.81
N LYS A 235 2.93 14.21 -14.93
CA LYS A 235 2.82 15.47 -15.68
C LYS A 235 2.01 16.51 -14.93
N ALA A 236 0.87 16.12 -14.37
CA ALA A 236 0.07 17.01 -13.53
C ALA A 236 0.83 17.43 -12.27
N CYS A 237 1.54 16.49 -11.65
CA CYS A 237 2.32 16.73 -10.44
C CYS A 237 3.41 17.79 -10.62
N ALA A 238 3.98 17.92 -11.82
CA ALA A 238 4.99 18.93 -12.11
C ALA A 238 4.49 20.38 -11.97
N SER A 239 3.17 20.62 -11.90
CA SER A 239 2.61 21.95 -11.63
C SER A 239 2.35 22.24 -10.14
N PHE A 240 2.55 21.27 -9.25
CA PHE A 240 2.33 21.47 -7.81
C PHE A 240 3.55 22.09 -7.15
N ASP A 241 3.30 23.00 -6.20
CA ASP A 241 4.32 23.41 -5.26
C ASP A 241 4.67 22.20 -4.36
N PRO A 242 5.95 21.81 -4.21
CA PRO A 242 6.28 20.60 -3.44
C PRO A 242 5.80 20.66 -1.99
N GLY A 243 5.92 21.84 -1.36
CA GLY A 243 5.59 22.03 0.05
C GLY A 243 6.50 21.22 0.99
N GLN A 244 5.97 20.87 2.15
CA GLN A 244 6.64 20.05 3.16
C GLN A 244 5.93 18.69 3.29
N THR A 245 6.65 17.67 3.75
CA THR A 245 6.10 16.34 4.03
C THR A 245 5.04 16.33 5.14
N THR A 246 4.95 17.40 5.93
CA THR A 246 3.96 17.58 7.00
C THR A 246 2.75 18.43 6.60
N ASP A 247 2.71 18.95 5.37
CA ASP A 247 1.57 19.73 4.90
C ASP A 247 0.32 18.85 4.88
N THR A 248 -0.80 19.39 5.34
CA THR A 248 -2.09 18.68 5.40
C THR A 248 -3.26 19.51 4.92
N THR A 249 -3.04 20.81 4.67
CA THR A 249 -4.09 21.72 4.20
C THR A 249 -3.65 22.68 3.09
N GLU A 250 -2.35 22.80 2.90
CA GLU A 250 -1.72 23.67 1.93
C GLU A 250 -1.91 23.12 0.51
N ASP A 251 -2.00 23.99 -0.51
CA ASP A 251 -2.03 23.57 -1.93
C ASP A 251 -0.64 23.12 -2.38
N THR A 252 -0.21 21.97 -1.86
CA THR A 252 1.11 21.40 -2.07
C THR A 252 1.06 19.91 -2.36
N LEU A 253 2.14 19.40 -2.94
CA LEU A 253 2.34 17.98 -3.16
C LEU A 253 2.37 17.19 -1.84
N GLY A 254 2.95 17.78 -0.78
CA GLY A 254 2.94 17.22 0.57
C GLY A 254 1.54 16.90 1.08
N CYS A 255 0.61 17.87 0.99
CA CYS A 255 -0.79 17.66 1.36
C CYS A 255 -1.47 16.55 0.54
N ARG A 256 -1.20 16.51 -0.78
CA ARG A 256 -1.77 15.49 -1.67
C ARG A 256 -1.26 14.10 -1.35
N LYS A 257 0.03 13.97 -0.99
CA LYS A 257 0.63 12.72 -0.49
C LYS A 257 -0.01 12.31 0.84
N TYR A 258 -0.24 13.24 1.77
CA TYR A 258 -0.96 12.97 3.03
C TYR A 258 -2.35 12.39 2.77
N HIS A 259 -3.15 13.01 1.89
CA HIS A 259 -4.47 12.47 1.56
C HIS A 259 -4.41 11.14 0.79
N SER A 260 -3.40 10.93 -0.04
CA SER A 260 -3.20 9.63 -0.70
C SER A 260 -2.94 8.50 0.30
N TYR A 261 -2.25 8.76 1.42
CA TYR A 261 -2.12 7.78 2.50
C TYR A 261 -3.45 7.50 3.20
N ASN A 262 -4.24 8.53 3.49
CA ASN A 262 -5.55 8.34 4.14
C ASN A 262 -6.57 7.67 3.20
N ALA A 263 -6.40 7.81 1.89
CA ALA A 263 -7.22 7.12 0.89
C ALA A 263 -7.07 5.59 0.92
N ILE A 264 -5.99 5.05 1.48
CA ILE A 264 -5.85 3.59 1.71
C ILE A 264 -6.97 3.05 2.59
N ALA A 265 -7.40 3.82 3.60
CA ALA A 265 -8.46 3.42 4.52
C ALA A 265 -9.85 3.94 4.10
N ALA A 266 -9.91 5.12 3.46
CA ALA A 266 -11.16 5.76 3.07
C ALA A 266 -11.04 6.45 1.69
N PRO A 267 -11.03 5.68 0.59
CA PRO A 267 -10.76 6.22 -0.74
C PRO A 267 -11.83 7.20 -1.21
N GLU A 268 -13.11 6.94 -0.93
CA GLU A 268 -14.23 7.82 -1.32
C GLU A 268 -14.11 9.23 -0.72
N ILE A 269 -13.50 9.35 0.46
CA ILE A 269 -13.31 10.63 1.15
C ILE A 269 -12.03 11.30 0.66
N HIS A 270 -10.91 10.58 0.63
CA HIS A 270 -9.60 11.23 0.48
C HIS A 270 -9.04 11.27 -0.94
N CYS A 271 -9.53 10.43 -1.86
CA CYS A 271 -9.07 10.49 -3.26
C CYS A 271 -9.32 11.84 -3.92
N PRO A 272 -10.51 12.47 -3.79
CA PRO A 272 -10.74 13.80 -4.33
C PRO A 272 -9.75 14.85 -3.81
N HIS A 273 -9.34 14.74 -2.54
CA HIS A 273 -8.40 15.67 -1.92
C HIS A 273 -6.97 15.53 -2.47
N ALA A 274 -6.61 14.34 -2.94
CA ALA A 274 -5.33 14.11 -3.61
C ALA A 274 -5.32 14.66 -5.05
N SER A 275 -6.48 14.67 -5.74
CA SER A 275 -6.62 15.12 -7.14
C SER A 275 -6.15 16.56 -7.40
N VAL A 276 -5.87 16.97 -8.64
CA VAL A 276 -5.43 18.35 -9.01
C VAL A 276 -6.19 19.48 -8.32
N GLY A 277 -7.51 19.36 -8.14
CA GLY A 277 -8.31 20.38 -7.47
C GLY A 277 -8.03 20.49 -5.97
N GLY A 278 -7.60 19.40 -5.32
CA GLY A 278 -7.39 19.34 -3.87
C GLY A 278 -8.67 19.28 -3.05
N ASP A 279 -9.83 19.34 -3.71
CA ASP A 279 -11.19 19.35 -3.16
C ASP A 279 -11.43 20.35 -2.00
N GLY A 280 -10.68 21.46 -1.97
CA GLY A 280 -10.69 22.44 -0.88
C GLY A 280 -10.08 21.93 0.44
N HIS A 281 -9.32 20.83 0.39
CA HIS A 281 -8.51 20.35 1.51
C HIS A 281 -7.03 20.60 1.26
N CYS A 282 -6.50 20.38 0.06
CA CYS A 282 -5.17 20.86 -0.32
C CYS A 282 -5.28 22.21 -1.04
N GLY A 283 -5.45 23.28 -0.25
CA GLY A 283 -5.80 24.61 -0.71
C GLY A 283 -7.20 25.03 -0.27
N ALA A 284 -7.50 26.32 -0.42
CA ALA A 284 -8.76 26.90 0.05
C ALA A 284 -9.97 26.57 -0.84
N THR A 285 -9.74 26.31 -2.15
CA THR A 285 -10.76 25.98 -3.16
C THR A 285 -10.15 25.08 -4.23
N ASN A 286 -10.97 24.64 -5.20
CA ASN A 286 -10.52 23.76 -6.28
C ASN A 286 -9.81 24.48 -7.42
N CYS A 287 -9.82 25.82 -7.40
CA CYS A 287 -9.41 26.65 -8.53
C CYS A 287 -7.89 26.85 -8.66
N PRO A 288 -7.11 27.06 -7.59
CA PRO A 288 -5.67 27.28 -7.72
C PRO A 288 -4.96 26.12 -8.42
N GLY A 289 -5.20 24.89 -7.99
CA GLY A 289 -4.59 23.70 -8.62
C GLY A 289 -4.99 23.52 -10.09
N TYR A 290 -6.26 23.74 -10.41
CA TYR A 290 -6.76 23.73 -11.80
C TYR A 290 -6.09 24.80 -12.66
N CYS A 291 -6.03 26.06 -12.21
CA CYS A 291 -5.48 27.16 -12.98
C CYS A 291 -3.95 27.08 -13.13
N LYS A 292 -3.22 26.57 -12.12
CA LYS A 292 -1.79 26.25 -12.23
C LYS A 292 -1.53 25.21 -13.33
N LEU A 293 -2.28 24.12 -13.35
CA LEU A 293 -2.10 23.08 -14.36
C LEU A 293 -2.53 23.57 -15.76
N LEU A 294 -3.57 24.41 -15.83
CA LEU A 294 -4.04 25.01 -17.08
C LEU A 294 -2.99 25.92 -17.71
N GLU A 295 -2.37 26.79 -16.91
CA GLU A 295 -1.27 27.64 -17.37
C GLU A 295 -0.09 26.80 -17.90
N ALA A 296 0.25 25.71 -17.19
CA ALA A 296 1.35 24.84 -17.56
C ALA A 296 1.09 24.00 -18.83
N SER A 297 -0.14 23.50 -19.01
CA SER A 297 -0.46 22.50 -20.04
C SER A 297 -1.16 23.09 -21.27
N CYS A 298 -1.89 24.20 -21.10
CA CYS A 298 -2.72 24.83 -22.12
C CYS A 298 -2.45 26.35 -22.15
N ALA A 299 -1.18 26.74 -22.25
CA ALA A 299 -0.75 28.12 -22.14
C ALA A 299 -1.49 29.08 -23.10
N THR A 300 -1.77 28.64 -24.33
CA THR A 300 -2.51 29.45 -25.32
C THR A 300 -3.95 29.72 -24.89
N GLU A 301 -4.65 28.72 -24.36
CA GLU A 301 -6.00 28.87 -23.83
C GLU A 301 -5.98 29.68 -22.52
N PHE A 302 -4.95 29.50 -21.68
CA PHE A 302 -4.80 30.24 -20.44
C PHE A 302 -4.64 31.76 -20.65
N GLU A 303 -4.00 32.19 -21.75
CA GLU A 303 -3.88 33.62 -22.12
C GLU A 303 -5.23 34.34 -22.21
N THR A 304 -6.33 33.61 -22.45
CA THR A 304 -7.68 34.20 -22.48
C THR A 304 -8.16 34.75 -21.13
N PHE A 305 -7.64 34.21 -20.02
CA PHE A 305 -7.89 34.73 -18.68
C PHE A 305 -6.96 35.90 -18.35
N GLY A 306 -5.74 35.89 -18.90
CA GLY A 306 -4.74 36.94 -18.74
C GLY A 306 -3.95 36.90 -17.42
N SER A 307 -4.43 36.22 -16.39
CA SER A 307 -3.70 35.95 -15.14
C SER A 307 -4.27 34.76 -14.36
N GLN A 308 -3.49 34.25 -13.40
CA GLN A 308 -3.94 33.24 -12.43
C GLN A 308 -5.19 33.72 -11.66
N GLU A 309 -5.15 34.94 -11.12
CA GLU A 309 -6.28 35.53 -10.38
C GLU A 309 -7.57 35.59 -11.21
N ALA A 310 -7.46 35.96 -12.49
CA ALA A 310 -8.60 36.00 -13.39
C ALA A 310 -9.12 34.59 -13.75
N CYS A 311 -8.22 33.62 -13.89
CA CYS A 311 -8.60 32.22 -14.07
C CYS A 311 -9.34 31.68 -12.85
N GLU A 312 -8.82 31.92 -11.64
CA GLU A 312 -9.43 31.45 -10.40
C GLU A 312 -10.80 32.10 -10.16
N ALA A 313 -10.94 33.40 -10.44
CA ALA A 313 -12.23 34.09 -10.35
C ALA A 313 -13.27 33.53 -11.33
N ALA A 314 -12.86 33.16 -12.55
CA ALA A 314 -13.75 32.51 -13.52
C ALA A 314 -14.11 31.09 -13.07
N CYS A 315 -13.12 30.33 -12.59
CA CYS A 315 -13.31 28.99 -12.05
C CYS A 315 -14.29 28.98 -10.87
N ALA A 316 -14.23 29.95 -9.96
CA ALA A 316 -15.12 30.05 -8.80
C ALA A 316 -16.61 30.18 -9.14
N SER A 317 -16.96 30.45 -10.41
CA SER A 317 -18.35 30.50 -10.88
C SER A 317 -18.88 29.15 -11.41
N LEU A 318 -18.02 28.13 -11.49
CA LEU A 318 -18.37 26.81 -12.00
C LEU A 318 -18.99 25.93 -10.91
N ASP A 319 -19.92 25.08 -11.31
CA ASP A 319 -20.33 23.95 -10.48
C ASP A 319 -19.11 23.05 -10.21
N GLY A 320 -18.93 22.64 -8.95
CA GLY A 320 -17.77 21.88 -8.50
C GLY A 320 -16.54 22.68 -8.06
N ALA A 321 -16.61 24.02 -8.05
CA ALA A 321 -15.50 24.87 -7.57
C ALA A 321 -15.35 24.91 -6.04
N ASP A 322 -16.43 24.62 -5.33
CA ASP A 322 -16.49 24.62 -3.87
C ASP A 322 -15.79 23.40 -3.25
N LYS A 323 -15.47 23.51 -1.97
CA LYS A 323 -14.93 22.42 -1.15
C LYS A 323 -15.89 21.21 -1.11
N ASP A 324 -15.33 20.00 -1.01
CA ASP A 324 -16.08 18.73 -0.92
C ASP A 324 -17.01 18.49 -2.13
N SER A 325 -16.62 19.00 -3.30
CA SER A 325 -17.34 18.80 -4.56
C SER A 325 -17.01 17.47 -5.23
N GLY A 326 -15.92 16.83 -4.81
CA GLY A 326 -15.45 15.57 -5.35
C GLY A 326 -14.82 15.71 -6.75
N PHE A 327 -13.91 14.79 -7.05
CA PHE A 327 -13.39 14.58 -8.40
C PHE A 327 -12.97 13.13 -8.57
N SER A 328 -13.31 12.54 -9.71
CA SER A 328 -12.69 11.32 -10.24
C SER A 328 -12.65 11.38 -11.76
N ILE A 329 -11.85 10.52 -12.40
CA ILE A 329 -11.71 10.51 -13.86
C ILE A 329 -12.96 10.03 -14.61
N THR A 330 -13.96 9.53 -13.88
CA THR A 330 -15.22 9.00 -14.44
C THR A 330 -16.32 10.06 -14.56
N VAL A 331 -15.97 11.33 -14.36
CA VAL A 331 -16.91 12.47 -14.43
C VAL A 331 -17.59 12.58 -15.80
N PRO A 332 -18.89 12.91 -15.84
CA PRO A 332 -19.62 13.10 -17.09
C PRO A 332 -19.24 14.42 -17.79
N ASP A 333 -19.50 14.46 -19.09
CA ASP A 333 -19.47 15.69 -19.89
C ASP A 333 -20.45 16.74 -19.33
N GLY A 334 -20.09 18.02 -19.42
CA GLY A 334 -20.90 19.16 -19.01
C GLY A 334 -20.09 20.33 -18.48
N ASN A 335 -20.73 21.49 -18.34
CA ASN A 335 -20.08 22.71 -17.84
C ASN A 335 -19.84 22.69 -16.31
N THR A 336 -18.94 21.83 -15.86
CA THR A 336 -18.50 21.71 -14.47
C THR A 336 -16.99 21.84 -14.37
N LEU A 337 -16.47 22.17 -13.18
CA LEU A 337 -15.04 22.16 -12.94
C LEU A 337 -14.46 20.74 -13.07
N GLN A 338 -15.19 19.72 -12.67
CA GLN A 338 -14.73 18.33 -12.76
C GLN A 338 -14.51 17.90 -14.22
N CYS A 339 -15.44 18.21 -15.13
CA CYS A 339 -15.26 17.94 -16.56
C CYS A 339 -13.99 18.63 -17.08
N ARG A 340 -13.80 19.90 -16.71
CA ARG A 340 -12.63 20.68 -17.12
C ARG A 340 -11.32 20.11 -16.56
N ILE A 341 -11.27 19.70 -15.29
CA ILE A 341 -10.09 19.04 -14.69
C ILE A 341 -9.79 17.74 -15.43
N ARG A 342 -10.82 16.93 -15.77
CA ARG A 342 -10.63 15.69 -16.52
C ARG A 342 -9.98 15.94 -17.89
N HIS A 343 -10.49 16.91 -18.63
CA HIS A 343 -9.92 17.27 -19.93
C HIS A 343 -8.56 17.96 -19.83
N LEU A 344 -8.32 18.71 -18.75
CA LEU A 344 -7.02 19.30 -18.47
C LEU A 344 -5.95 18.23 -18.18
N LEU A 345 -6.30 17.18 -17.44
CA LEU A 345 -5.42 16.02 -17.24
C LEU A 345 -5.05 15.36 -18.58
N GLN A 346 -6.02 15.13 -19.46
CA GLN A 346 -5.76 14.60 -20.80
C GLN A 346 -4.90 15.54 -21.64
N ALA A 347 -5.09 16.85 -21.48
CA ALA A 347 -4.34 17.88 -22.20
C ALA A 347 -2.83 17.85 -21.91
N THR A 348 -2.40 17.27 -20.78
CA THR A 348 -0.98 17.01 -20.51
C THR A 348 -0.34 16.05 -21.53
N GLY A 349 -1.14 15.23 -22.22
CA GLY A 349 -0.73 14.32 -23.29
C GLY A 349 -1.26 14.69 -24.67
N ASP A 350 -2.37 15.42 -24.75
CA ASP A 350 -3.06 15.76 -26.00
C ASP A 350 -3.63 17.18 -25.96
N ALA A 351 -2.92 18.14 -26.55
CA ALA A 351 -3.32 19.55 -26.57
C ALA A 351 -4.70 19.80 -27.22
N THR A 352 -5.28 18.84 -27.97
CA THR A 352 -6.64 18.99 -28.50
C THR A 352 -7.71 19.06 -27.41
N GLU A 353 -7.41 18.58 -26.20
CA GLU A 353 -8.31 18.62 -25.04
C GLU A 353 -8.34 19.99 -24.33
N CYS A 354 -7.41 20.91 -24.65
CA CYS A 354 -7.34 22.23 -24.02
C CYS A 354 -8.60 23.08 -24.24
N ALA A 355 -9.28 22.93 -25.38
CA ALA A 355 -10.54 23.62 -25.62
C ALA A 355 -11.64 23.18 -24.61
N SER A 356 -11.68 21.89 -24.28
CA SER A 356 -12.60 21.36 -23.25
C SER A 356 -12.17 21.78 -21.85
N ALA A 357 -10.87 21.85 -21.59
CA ALA A 357 -10.33 22.32 -20.30
C ALA A 357 -10.81 23.74 -19.94
N ILE A 358 -11.04 24.62 -20.92
CA ILE A 358 -11.58 25.97 -20.67
C ILE A 358 -13.10 26.10 -20.89
N GLY A 359 -13.85 25.00 -21.01
CA GLY A 359 -15.32 25.00 -21.11
C GLY A 359 -15.89 25.06 -22.52
N GLY A 360 -15.06 24.77 -23.53
CA GLY A 360 -15.55 24.45 -24.86
C GLY A 360 -15.83 22.96 -25.02
N GLY A 361 -16.12 22.54 -26.25
CA GLY A 361 -16.16 21.12 -26.61
C GLY A 361 -17.12 20.29 -25.73
N LYS A 362 -16.56 19.32 -25.01
CA LYS A 362 -17.30 18.38 -24.16
C LYS A 362 -17.73 18.98 -22.81
N CYS A 363 -17.12 20.10 -22.39
CA CYS A 363 -17.45 20.77 -21.13
C CYS A 363 -18.23 22.07 -21.32
N GLN A 364 -19.06 22.14 -22.37
CA GLN A 364 -19.96 23.26 -22.65
C GLN A 364 -21.30 23.15 -21.93
#